data_AF-A0A2U1VCG6-F1
#
_entry.id   AF-A0A2U1VCG6-F1
#
_cell.length_a   1.000
_cell.length_b   1.000
_cell.length_c   1.000
_cell.angle_alpha   90.00
_cell.angle_beta   90.00
_cell.angle_gamma   90.00
#
_symmetry.space_group_name_H-M   'P 1'
#
loop_
_entity.id
_entity.type
_entity.pdbx_description
1 polymer ?
#
loop_
_entity_poly.entity_id
_entity_poly.type
_entity_poly.pdbx_seq_one_letter_code
_entity_poly.pdbx_strand_id
1 'polypeptide(L)' 'MPDLEAGNMLAKQLSFLANADAAGIVLGARVPIILTSRADNVRTRLASCAVASLVAAARRKPALALAAE' A
#
# COMPACT_ATOMS: atom_id res chain seq x y z
N MET A 1 6.73 7.07 -12.13
CA MET A 1 8.14 6.93 -11.75
C MET A 1 8.87 6.27 -12.90
N PRO A 2 10.06 6.75 -13.27
CA PRO A 2 10.78 6.27 -14.46
C PRO A 2 11.33 4.85 -14.28
N ASP A 3 11.76 4.48 -13.07
CA ASP A 3 12.27 3.15 -12.74
C ASP A 3 12.13 2.87 -11.23
N LEU A 4 12.51 1.66 -10.81
CA LEU A 4 12.39 1.21 -9.43
C LEU A 4 13.35 1.95 -8.49
N GLU A 5 14.58 2.23 -8.93
CA GLU A 5 15.59 2.87 -8.10
C GLU A 5 15.22 4.34 -7.83
N ALA A 6 14.79 5.06 -8.86
CA ALA A 6 14.25 6.41 -8.73
C ALA A 6 13.03 6.45 -7.78
N GLY A 7 12.13 5.46 -7.89
CA GLY A 7 10.99 5.34 -6.99
C GLY A 7 11.39 5.10 -5.53
N ASN A 8 12.35 4.20 -5.29
CA ASN A 8 12.89 3.89 -3.97
C ASN A 8 13.64 5.08 -3.36
N MET A 9 14.41 5.81 -4.16
CA MET A 9 15.08 7.05 -3.75
C MET A 9 14.04 8.10 -3.30
N LEU A 10 13.00 8.33 -4.11
CA LEU A 10 11.94 9.28 -3.78
C LEU A 10 11.21 8.88 -2.48
N ALA A 11 10.83 7.61 -2.34
CA ALA A 11 10.15 7.12 -1.14
C ALA A 11 10.99 7.33 0.14
N LYS A 12 12.31 7.08 0.06
CA LYS A 12 13.23 7.31 1.18
C LYS A 12 13.40 8.79 1.47
N GLN A 13 13.55 9.65 0.45
CA GLN A 13 13.65 11.10 0.64
C GLN A 13 12.39 11.64 1.35
N LEU A 14 11.20 11.19 0.96
CA LEU A 14 9.95 11.57 1.64
C LEU A 14 9.93 11.09 3.10
N SER A 15 10.32 9.84 3.34
CA SER A 15 10.29 9.23 4.68
C SER A 15 11.30 9.86 5.65
N PHE A 16 12.52 10.13 5.18
CA PHE A 16 13.63 10.54 6.05
C PHE A 16 13.91 12.05 6.04
N LEU A 17 13.64 12.74 4.93
CA LEU A 17 13.95 14.17 4.78
C LEU A 17 12.71 15.05 4.87
N ALA A 18 11.57 14.59 4.34
CA ALA A 18 10.32 15.35 4.36
C ALA A 18 9.40 14.98 5.55
N ASN A 19 9.81 14.04 6.40
CA ASN A 19 9.04 13.55 7.55
C ASN A 19 7.60 13.13 7.17
N ALA A 20 7.45 12.57 5.96
CA ALA A 20 6.15 12.17 5.44
C ALA A 20 5.72 10.80 6.01
N ASP A 21 4.43 10.66 6.29
CA ASP A 21 3.83 9.37 6.61
C ASP A 21 3.78 8.49 5.35
N ALA A 22 4.03 7.19 5.52
CA ALA A 22 4.06 6.23 4.42
C ALA A 22 3.05 5.10 4.63
N ALA A 23 2.52 4.59 3.52
CA ALA A 23 1.74 3.36 3.46
C ALA A 23 2.02 2.63 2.14
N GLY A 24 2.13 1.31 2.16
CA GLY A 24 2.49 0.53 0.98
C GLY A 24 1.74 -0.79 0.89
N ILE A 25 1.25 -1.10 -0.31
CA ILE A 25 0.68 -2.41 -0.66
C ILE A 25 1.15 -2.84 -2.06
N VAL A 26 1.14 -4.14 -2.33
CA VAL A 26 1.37 -4.69 -3.66
C VAL A 26 0.08 -4.62 -4.49
N LEU A 27 0.18 -4.07 -5.69
CA LEU A 27 -0.90 -4.06 -6.69
C LEU A 27 -0.76 -5.26 -7.65
N GLY A 28 -1.86 -5.65 -8.30
CA GLY A 28 -1.91 -6.76 -9.26
C GLY A 28 -2.07 -8.17 -8.63
N ALA A 29 -1.76 -8.35 -7.36
CA ALA A 29 -2.03 -9.61 -6.65
C ALA A 29 -3.54 -9.83 -6.44
N ARG A 30 -3.96 -11.11 -6.34
CA ARG A 30 -5.37 -11.49 -6.08
C ARG A 30 -5.89 -10.97 -4.73
N VAL A 31 -5.02 -10.96 -3.71
CA VAL A 31 -5.30 -10.45 -2.37
C VAL A 31 -4.34 -9.31 -2.02
N PRO A 32 -4.71 -8.37 -1.13
CA PRO A 32 -3.77 -7.33 -0.68
C PRO A 32 -2.59 -7.95 0.06
N ILE A 33 -1.37 -7.53 -0.30
CA ILE A 33 -0.12 -7.96 0.34
C ILE A 33 0.62 -6.69 0.78
N ILE A 34 1.04 -6.66 2.04
CA ILE A 34 1.87 -5.59 2.61
C ILE A 34 3.30 -6.11 2.69
N LEU A 35 4.24 -5.37 2.11
CA LEU A 35 5.66 -5.64 2.23
C LEU A 35 6.25 -4.69 3.27
N THR A 36 6.54 -5.21 4.46
CA THR A 36 7.12 -4.39 5.53
C THR A 36 8.62 -4.24 5.35
N SER A 37 9.14 -3.06 5.65
CA SER A 37 10.56 -2.75 5.78
C SER A 37 11.04 -2.85 7.22
N ARG A 38 12.35 -3.02 7.40
CA ARG A 38 13.01 -2.86 8.71
C ARG A 38 12.85 -1.43 9.24
N ALA A 39 12.81 -0.44 8.34
CA ALA A 39 12.67 0.96 8.71
C ALA A 39 11.23 1.36 9.09
N ASP A 40 10.24 0.48 8.88
CA ASP A 40 8.84 0.83 9.14
C ASP A 40 8.55 0.92 10.63
N ASN A 41 8.05 2.08 11.04
CA ASN A 41 7.49 2.30 12.37
C ASN A 41 6.05 1.76 12.48
N VAL A 42 5.49 1.80 13.68
CA VAL A 42 4.13 1.28 13.96
C VAL A 42 3.08 1.98 13.11
N ARG A 43 3.21 3.31 12.92
CA ARG A 43 2.26 4.11 12.13
C ARG A 43 2.26 3.68 10.67
N THR A 44 3.43 3.50 10.05
CA THR A 44 3.56 3.03 8.65
C THR A 44 2.89 1.67 8.45
N ARG A 45 3.07 0.75 9.40
CA ARG A 45 2.44 -0.59 9.36
C ARG A 45 0.92 -0.49 9.47
N LEU A 46 0.42 0.30 10.41
CA LEU A 46 -1.03 0.49 10.60
C LEU A 46 -1.67 1.19 9.39
N ALA A 47 -1.04 2.21 8.85
CA ALA A 47 -1.51 2.90 7.66
C ALA A 47 -1.57 1.95 6.45
N SER A 48 -0.54 1.09 6.28
CA SER A 48 -0.54 0.05 5.25
C SER A 48 -1.68 -0.96 5.44
N CYS A 49 -1.96 -1.39 6.67
CA CYS A 49 -3.10 -2.26 6.99
C CYS A 49 -4.45 -1.59 6.67
N ALA A 50 -4.59 -0.29 6.96
CA ALA A 50 -5.80 0.46 6.63
C ALA A 50 -6.01 0.51 5.12
N VAL A 51 -4.97 0.86 4.34
CA VAL A 51 -5.02 0.87 2.88
C VAL A 51 -5.36 -0.52 2.32
N ALA A 52 -4.71 -1.58 2.81
CA ALA A 52 -5.00 -2.96 2.40
C ALA A 52 -6.46 -3.35 2.65
N SER A 53 -7.00 -2.97 3.81
CA SER A 53 -8.40 -3.25 4.19
C SER A 53 -9.39 -2.52 3.28
N LEU A 54 -9.12 -1.25 2.97
CA LEU A 54 -9.93 -0.48 2.03
C LEU A 54 -9.90 -1.07 0.62
N VAL A 55 -8.72 -1.49 0.14
CA VAL A 55 -8.58 -2.14 -1.17
C VAL A 55 -9.31 -3.49 -1.21
N ALA A 56 -9.21 -4.31 -0.16
CA ALA A 56 -9.98 -5.54 -0.05
C ALA A 56 -11.51 -5.29 -0.06
N ALA A 57 -11.97 -4.27 0.65
CA ALA A 57 -13.39 -3.90 0.66
C ALA A 57 -13.86 -3.41 -0.72
N ALA A 58 -13.07 -2.56 -1.38
CA ALA A 58 -13.36 -2.03 -2.70
C ALA A 58 -13.43 -3.13 -3.77
N ARG A 59 -12.57 -4.15 -3.71
CA ARG A 59 -12.58 -5.29 -4.63
C ARG A 59 -13.73 -6.27 -4.40
N ARG A 60 -14.27 -6.35 -3.18
CA ARG A 60 -15.45 -7.19 -2.88
C ARG A 60 -16.74 -6.61 -3.44
N LYS A 61 -16.91 -5.28 -3.45
CA LYS A 61 -18.12 -4.61 -3.99
C LYS A 61 -18.49 -5.03 -5.42
N PRO A 62 -17.57 -5.00 -6.42
CA PRO A 62 -17.89 -5.44 -7.78
C PRO A 62 -18.14 -6.95 -7.86
N ALA A 63 -17.44 -7.77 -7.05
CA ALA A 63 -17.66 -9.22 -7.03
C ALA A 63 -19.03 -9.61 -6.44
N LEU A 64 -19.52 -8.87 -5.45
CA LEU A 64 -20.86 -9.05 -4.88
C LEU A 64 -21.96 -8.60 -5.84
N ALA A 65 -21.74 -7.52 -6.60
CA ALA A 65 -22.68 -7.06 -7.61
C ALA A 65 -22.85 -8.06 -8.77
N LEU A 66 -21.73 -8.63 -9.26
CA LEU A 66 -21.72 -9.67 -10.30
C LEU A 66 -22.27 -11.03 -9.84
N ALA A 67 -22.32 -11.30 -8.54
CA ALA A 67 -22.87 -12.54 -7.98
C ALA A 67 -24.37 -12.43 -7.64
N ALA A 68 -24.95 -11.23 -7.73
CA ALA A 68 -26.35 -10.95 -7.46
C ALA A 68 -27.22 -10.86 -8.75
N GLU A 69 -26.58 -10.96 -9.92
CA GLU A 69 -27.21 -11.19 -11.23
C GLU A 69 -27.16 -12.68 -11.59
#